data_AF-R5GIY6-F1
#
_entry.id   AF-R5GIY6-F1
#
_cell.length_a   1.000
_cell.length_b   1.000
_cell.length_c   1.000
_cell.angle_alpha   90.00
_cell.angle_beta   90.00
_cell.angle_gamma   90.00
#
_symmetry.space_group_name_H-M   'P 1'
#
loop_
_entity.id
_entity.type
_entity.pdbx_description
1 polymer ?
#
loop_
_entity_poly.entity_id
_entity_poly.type
_entity_poly.pdbx_seq_one_letter_code
_entity_poly.pdbx_strand_id
1 'polypeptide(L)'
;MALLKKYKEWYDEQAQIWGSLWKNTGFEFVQEDGSPMDPSSLTNYCGTFSKKYGLPHINPHAFRHTMVSLLYYNGVDPITISKRLGHSKVSTTTDKYGHIMARADEAAAECIANFVIRRKEDQ
;
A
#
# COMPACT_ATOMS: atom_id res chain seq x y z
N MET A 1 6.91 8.24 -8.82
CA MET A 1 6.59 8.50 -10.24
C MET A 1 7.66 8.04 -11.22
N ALA A 2 8.96 8.10 -10.91
CA ALA A 2 10.03 7.72 -11.85
C ALA A 2 9.90 6.30 -12.44
N LEU A 3 9.59 5.29 -11.60
CA LEU A 3 9.43 3.90 -12.07
C LEU A 3 8.24 3.71 -13.01
N LEU A 4 7.11 4.36 -12.74
CA LEU A 4 5.93 4.29 -13.61
C LEU A 4 6.21 4.97 -14.96
N LYS A 5 6.96 6.07 -14.95
CA LYS A 5 7.40 6.73 -16.19
C LYS A 5 8.29 5.81 -17.02
N LYS A 6 9.28 5.18 -16.39
CA LYS A 6 10.16 4.20 -17.06
C LYS A 6 9.38 3.00 -17.61
N TYR A 7 8.40 2.51 -16.85
CA TYR A 7 7.52 1.44 -17.32
C TYR A 7 6.70 1.88 -18.53
N LYS A 8 6.17 3.11 -18.52
CA LYS A 8 5.44 3.66 -19.65
C LYS A 8 6.32 3.81 -20.91
N GLU A 9 7.56 4.25 -20.75
CA GLU A 9 8.53 4.30 -21.85
C GLU A 9 8.73 2.92 -22.47
N TRP A 10 8.98 1.90 -21.64
CA TRP A 10 9.05 0.50 -22.09
C TRP A 10 7.76 0.03 -22.78
N TYR A 11 6.60 0.33 -22.21
CA TYR A 11 5.29 -0.04 -22.77
C TYR A 11 5.10 0.55 -24.17
N ASP A 12 5.37 1.84 -24.32
CA ASP A 12 5.21 2.56 -25.58
C ASP A 12 6.20 2.01 -26.62
N GLU A 13 7.45 1.70 -26.22
CA GLU A 13 8.44 1.03 -27.07
C GLU A 13 7.97 -0.35 -27.55
N GLN A 14 7.46 -1.20 -26.65
CA GLN A 14 6.97 -2.52 -27.04
C GLN A 14 5.77 -2.41 -27.98
N ALA A 15 4.84 -1.50 -27.73
CA ALA A 15 3.70 -1.29 -28.62
C ALA A 15 4.14 -0.89 -30.03
N GLN A 16 5.21 -0.08 -30.17
CA GLN A 16 5.77 0.25 -31.49
C GLN A 16 6.46 -0.94 -32.15
N ILE A 17 7.25 -1.73 -31.39
CA ILE A 17 7.95 -2.91 -31.91
C ILE A 17 6.96 -3.95 -32.45
N TRP A 18 5.91 -4.24 -31.69
CA TRP A 18 4.90 -5.24 -32.06
C TRP A 18 3.92 -4.72 -33.12
N GLY A 19 3.73 -3.40 -33.22
CA GLY A 19 2.89 -2.76 -34.23
C GLY A 19 1.49 -3.37 -34.26
N SER A 20 1.11 -3.98 -35.39
CA SER A 20 -0.21 -4.60 -35.56
C SER A 20 -0.46 -5.85 -34.70
N LEU A 21 0.60 -6.47 -34.18
CA LEU A 21 0.49 -7.64 -33.30
C LEU A 21 0.26 -7.26 -31.83
N TRP A 22 0.38 -5.97 -31.48
CA TRP A 22 0.16 -5.49 -30.13
C TRP A 22 -1.30 -5.64 -29.70
N LYS A 23 -1.53 -6.30 -28.56
CA LYS A 23 -2.87 -6.48 -28.00
C LYS A 23 -3.26 -5.27 -27.17
N ASN A 24 -4.09 -4.39 -27.74
CA ASN A 24 -4.60 -3.23 -27.02
C ASN A 24 -5.76 -3.60 -26.09
N THR A 25 -5.43 -4.14 -24.91
CA THR A 25 -6.41 -4.68 -23.96
C THR A 25 -6.95 -3.66 -22.95
N GLY A 26 -6.42 -2.43 -22.94
CA GLY A 26 -6.78 -1.39 -21.97
C GLY A 26 -6.21 -1.62 -20.57
N PHE A 27 -5.40 -2.66 -20.35
CA PHE A 27 -4.67 -2.87 -19.11
C PHE A 27 -3.36 -2.09 -19.11
N GLU A 28 -3.03 -1.49 -17.98
CA GLU A 28 -1.77 -0.78 -17.77
C GLU A 28 -0.59 -1.77 -17.64
N PHE A 29 -0.78 -2.86 -16.88
CA PHE A 29 0.24 -3.89 -16.67
C PHE A 29 0.01 -5.07 -17.61
N VAL A 30 0.92 -5.21 -18.57
CA VAL A 30 0.80 -6.17 -19.67
C VAL A 30 2.05 -7.04 -19.79
N GLN A 31 1.90 -8.15 -20.50
CA GLN A 31 2.99 -8.99 -20.97
C GLN A 31 3.64 -8.34 -22.21
N GLU A 32 4.71 -8.93 -22.71
CA GLU A 32 5.49 -8.38 -23.83
C GLU A 32 4.68 -8.18 -25.12
N ASP A 33 3.57 -8.89 -25.30
CA ASP A 33 2.68 -8.80 -26.47
C ASP A 33 1.45 -7.89 -26.25
N GLY A 34 1.36 -7.20 -25.11
CA GLY A 34 0.22 -6.36 -24.73
C GLY A 34 -0.95 -7.12 -24.08
N SER A 35 -0.87 -8.45 -23.95
CA SER A 35 -1.89 -9.20 -23.20
C SER A 35 -1.83 -8.87 -21.70
N PRO A 36 -2.94 -9.01 -20.95
CA PRO A 36 -2.95 -8.66 -19.54
C PRO A 36 -1.96 -9.52 -18.76
N MET A 37 -1.24 -8.92 -17.81
CA MET A 37 -0.39 -9.67 -16.90
C MET A 37 -1.24 -10.53 -15.96
N ASP A 38 -0.86 -11.80 -15.78
CA ASP A 38 -1.53 -12.67 -14.84
C ASP A 38 -1.26 -12.21 -13.39
N PRO A 39 -2.28 -12.04 -12.53
CA PRO A 39 -2.07 -11.60 -11.15
C PRO A 39 -1.17 -12.51 -10.31
N SER A 40 -1.10 -13.80 -10.63
CA SER A 40 -0.23 -14.76 -9.96
C SER A 40 1.25 -14.53 -10.30
N SER A 41 1.58 -13.89 -11.43
CA SER A 41 2.97 -13.56 -11.80
C SER A 41 3.67 -12.77 -10.69
N LEU A 42 3.00 -11.79 -10.09
CA LEU A 42 3.56 -11.01 -8.98
C LEU A 42 3.71 -11.83 -7.70
N THR A 43 2.74 -12.69 -7.41
CA THR A 43 2.79 -13.61 -6.25
C THR A 43 3.97 -14.58 -6.38
N ASN A 44 4.12 -15.19 -7.56
CA ASN A 44 5.19 -16.13 -7.88
C ASN A 44 6.56 -15.45 -7.86
N TYR A 45 6.64 -14.22 -8.37
CA TYR A 45 7.85 -13.40 -8.31
C TYR A 45 8.28 -13.15 -6.86
N CYS A 46 7.37 -12.68 -6.00
CA CYS A 46 7.69 -12.45 -4.58
C CYS A 46 8.16 -13.72 -3.87
N GLY A 47 7.51 -14.86 -4.14
CA GLY A 47 7.91 -16.15 -3.60
C GLY A 47 9.31 -16.58 -4.03
N THR A 48 9.60 -16.49 -5.33
CA THR A 48 10.92 -16.82 -5.90
C THR A 48 12.00 -15.88 -5.40
N PHE A 49 11.72 -14.57 -5.37
CA PHE A 49 12.63 -13.54 -4.88
C PHE A 49 12.99 -13.77 -3.41
N SER A 50 11.98 -14.02 -2.55
CA SER A 50 12.22 -14.25 -1.12
C SER A 50 13.14 -15.45 -0.90
N LYS A 51 12.86 -16.56 -1.58
CA LYS A 51 13.69 -17.78 -1.51
C LYS A 51 15.11 -17.53 -2.00
N LYS A 52 15.26 -16.82 -3.12
CA LYS A 52 16.57 -16.52 -3.73
C LYS A 52 17.50 -15.74 -2.81
N TYR A 53 16.95 -14.85 -1.99
CA TYR A 53 17.72 -13.98 -1.09
C TYR A 53 17.62 -14.36 0.39
N GLY A 54 17.06 -15.52 0.72
CA GLY A 54 16.93 -16.00 2.10
C GLY A 54 16.03 -15.12 2.98
N LEU A 55 15.06 -14.43 2.38
CA LEU A 55 14.12 -13.57 3.09
C LEU A 55 12.94 -14.38 3.63
N PRO A 56 12.28 -13.91 4.71
CA PRO A 56 10.97 -14.41 5.12
C PRO A 56 9.97 -14.38 3.96
N HIS A 57 8.91 -15.19 4.04
CA HIS A 57 7.91 -15.23 2.97
C HIS A 57 7.27 -13.86 2.72
N ILE A 58 7.47 -13.31 1.52
CA ILE A 58 6.84 -12.08 1.05
C ILE A 58 5.75 -12.44 0.04
N ASN A 59 4.60 -11.77 0.16
CA ASN A 59 3.54 -11.78 -0.85
C ASN A 59 3.05 -10.34 -1.10
N PRO A 60 2.32 -10.09 -2.19
CA PRO A 60 1.85 -8.74 -2.53
C PRO A 60 0.99 -8.08 -1.45
N HIS A 61 0.21 -8.87 -0.70
CA HIS A 61 -0.63 -8.37 0.39
C HIS A 61 0.18 -7.84 1.58
N ALA A 62 1.39 -8.36 1.80
CA ALA A 62 2.31 -7.87 2.82
C ALA A 62 2.69 -6.39 2.56
N PHE A 63 2.87 -5.98 1.30
CA PHE A 63 3.15 -4.58 0.97
C PHE A 63 1.98 -3.66 1.34
N ARG A 64 0.75 -4.13 1.13
CA ARG A 64 -0.46 -3.41 1.58
C ARG A 64 -0.49 -3.30 3.11
N HIS A 65 -0.10 -4.34 3.84
CA HIS A 65 0.04 -4.29 5.30
C HIS A 65 1.07 -3.25 5.75
N THR A 66 2.26 -3.25 5.14
CA THR A 66 3.31 -2.26 5.45
C THR A 66 2.83 -0.84 5.18
N MET A 67 2.17 -0.59 4.04
CA MET A 67 1.62 0.73 3.72
C MET A 67 0.67 1.22 4.81
N VAL A 68 -0.24 0.37 5.29
CA VAL A 68 -1.20 0.76 6.32
C VAL A 68 -0.52 1.03 7.65
N SER A 69 0.40 0.17 8.08
CA SER A 69 1.16 0.39 9.31
C SER A 69 1.93 1.71 9.26
N LEU A 70 2.53 2.06 8.12
CA LEU A 70 3.22 3.34 7.93
C LEU A 70 2.25 4.52 7.99
N LEU A 71 1.08 4.44 7.34
CA LEU A 71 0.09 5.51 7.39
C LEU A 71 -0.44 5.74 8.81
N TYR A 72 -0.72 4.67 9.55
CA TYR A 72 -1.11 4.77 10.95
C TYR A 72 -0.01 5.36 11.83
N TYR A 73 1.23 4.92 11.64
CA TYR A 73 2.37 5.45 12.39
C TYR A 73 2.58 6.95 12.15
N ASN A 74 2.26 7.44 10.95
CA ASN A 74 2.29 8.86 10.62
C ASN A 74 1.01 9.62 11.00
N GLY A 75 0.12 9.02 11.80
CA GLY A 75 -1.07 9.70 12.33
C GLY A 75 -2.18 9.93 11.31
N VAL A 76 -2.17 9.24 10.16
CA VAL A 76 -3.27 9.34 9.18
C VAL A 76 -4.50 8.65 9.76
N ASP A 77 -5.66 9.31 9.65
CA ASP A 77 -6.89 8.81 10.25
C ASP A 77 -7.39 7.51 9.56
N PRO A 78 -8.10 6.63 10.30
CA PRO A 78 -8.59 5.35 9.78
C PRO A 78 -9.52 5.46 8.57
N ILE A 79 -10.29 6.54 8.45
CA ILE A 79 -11.25 6.74 7.37
C ILE A 79 -10.49 7.04 6.07
N THR A 80 -9.49 7.93 6.14
CA THR A 80 -8.62 8.24 5.01
C THR A 80 -7.82 7.01 4.57
N ILE A 81 -7.26 6.24 5.52
CA ILE A 81 -6.59 4.98 5.22
C ILE A 81 -7.56 4.00 4.56
N SER A 82 -8.74 3.79 5.13
CA SER A 82 -9.77 2.88 4.60
C SER A 82 -10.21 3.25 3.17
N LYS A 83 -10.46 4.54 2.90
CA LYS A 83 -10.76 5.05 1.56
C LYS A 83 -9.62 4.79 0.58
N ARG A 84 -8.37 5.06 0.98
CA ARG A 84 -7.18 4.82 0.15
C ARG A 84 -6.98 3.34 -0.17
N LEU A 85 -7.40 2.46 0.74
CA LEU A 85 -7.39 1.03 0.57
C LEU A 85 -8.57 0.52 -0.30
N GLY A 86 -9.64 1.30 -0.44
CA GLY A 86 -10.87 0.86 -1.11
C GLY A 86 -11.66 -0.16 -0.30
N HIS A 87 -11.57 -0.14 1.04
CA HIS A 87 -12.41 -1.00 1.87
C HIS A 87 -13.86 -0.50 1.89
N SER A 88 -14.82 -1.41 1.74
CA SER A 88 -16.25 -1.09 1.82
C SER A 88 -16.71 -0.72 3.23
N LYS A 89 -15.97 -1.16 4.25
CA LYS A 89 -16.19 -0.82 5.66
C LYS A 89 -14.89 -0.33 6.30
N VAL A 90 -14.98 0.76 7.07
CA VAL A 90 -13.83 1.28 7.85
C VAL A 90 -13.40 0.28 8.92
N SER A 91 -14.35 -0.49 9.46
CA SER A 91 -14.08 -1.51 10.50
C SER A 91 -13.03 -2.52 10.06
N THR A 92 -13.00 -2.92 8.78
CA THR A 92 -11.99 -3.85 8.25
C THR A 92 -10.55 -3.35 8.44
N THR A 93 -10.34 -2.04 8.41
CA THR A 93 -9.05 -1.43 8.70
C THR A 93 -8.82 -1.37 10.21
N THR A 94 -9.77 -0.84 10.99
CA THR A 94 -9.58 -0.67 12.44
C THR A 94 -9.43 -2.00 13.18
N ASP A 95 -10.18 -3.03 12.79
CA ASP A 95 -10.13 -4.37 13.41
C ASP A 95 -8.75 -5.03 13.19
N LYS A 96 -8.12 -4.77 12.04
CA LYS A 96 -6.84 -5.37 11.66
C LYS A 96 -5.63 -4.62 12.23
N TYR A 97 -5.75 -3.32 12.46
CA TYR A 97 -4.64 -2.46 12.92
C TYR A 97 -4.91 -1.78 14.26
N GLY A 98 -5.92 -2.22 15.02
CA GLY A 98 -6.31 -1.63 16.30
C GLY A 98 -5.17 -1.55 17.33
N HIS A 99 -4.22 -2.48 17.30
CA HIS A 99 -3.03 -2.44 18.15
C HIS A 99 -2.13 -1.22 17.87
N ILE A 100 -2.09 -0.71 16.63
CA ILE A 100 -1.36 0.51 16.29
C ILE A 100 -2.14 1.74 16.79
N MET A 101 -3.47 1.67 16.80
CA MET A 101 -4.33 2.72 17.34
C MET A 101 -4.25 2.83 18.87
N ALA A 102 -3.95 1.76 19.59
CA ALA A 102 -3.76 1.82 21.05
C ALA A 102 -2.66 2.81 21.46
N ARG A 103 -1.58 2.92 20.68
CA ARG A 103 -0.54 3.95 20.88
C ARG A 103 -1.04 5.36 20.58
N ALA A 104 -1.91 5.52 19.59
CA ALA A 104 -2.52 6.80 19.27
C ALA A 104 -3.50 7.25 20.37
N ASP A 105 -4.22 6.30 20.98
CA ASP A 105 -5.11 6.53 22.12
C ASP A 105 -4.33 6.97 23.36
N GLU A 106 -3.18 6.34 23.65
CA GLU A 106 -2.28 6.73 24.73
C GLU A 106 -1.77 8.17 24.54
N ALA A 107 -1.33 8.54 23.33
CA ALA A 107 -0.94 9.91 23.00
C ALA A 107 -2.10 10.92 23.12
N ALA A 108 -3.33 10.51 22.77
CA ALA A 108 -4.52 11.34 22.94
C ALA A 108 -4.86 11.56 24.42
N ALA A 109 -4.75 10.51 25.24
CA ALA A 109 -4.94 10.58 26.68
C ALA A 109 -3.90 11.51 27.34
N GLU A 110 -2.63 11.43 26.94
CA GLU A 110 -1.58 12.35 27.39
C GLU A 110 -1.86 13.80 26.97
N CYS A 111 -2.34 14.03 25.74
CA CYS A 111 -2.70 15.36 25.27
C CYS A 111 -3.84 15.97 26.12
N ILE A 112 -4.89 15.18 26.40
CA ILE A 112 -5.99 15.59 27.28
C ILE A 112 -5.49 15.85 28.70
N ALA A 113 -4.66 14.95 29.26
CA ALA A 113 -4.08 15.12 30.58
C ALA A 113 -3.26 16.42 30.66
N ASN A 114 -2.41 16.70 29.67
CA ASN A 114 -1.65 17.95 29.60
C ASN A 114 -2.55 19.19 29.58
N PHE A 115 -3.66 19.16 28.83
CA PHE A 115 -4.59 20.28 28.74
C PHE A 115 -5.42 20.48 30.02
N VAL A 116 -5.90 19.38 30.61
CA VAL A 116 -6.79 19.41 31.79
C VAL A 116 -6.03 19.66 33.08
N ILE A 117 -4.81 19.09 33.22
CA ILE A 117 -4.00 19.18 34.43
C ILE A 117 -3.23 20.51 34.50
N ARG A 118 -2.63 21.00 33.40
CA ARG A 118 -1.85 22.26 33.44
C ARG A 118 -2.70 23.52 33.65
N ARG A 119 -4.00 23.49 33.36
CA ARG A 119 -4.90 24.62 33.67
C ARG A 119 -5.09 24.89 35.16
N LYS A 120 -4.70 23.97 36.04
CA LYS A 120 -4.84 24.13 37.49
C LYS A 120 -3.63 24.77 38.17
N GLU A 121 -2.49 24.88 37.51
CA GLU A 121 -1.28 25.49 38.09
C GLU A 121 -1.12 26.98 37.75
N ASP A 122 -1.85 27.47 36.73
CA ASP A 122 -1.82 28.87 36.26
C ASP A 122 -3.10 29.68 36.65
N GLN A 123 -3.90 29.22 37.61
CA GLN A 123 -5.04 29.94 38.21
C GLN A 123 -4.88 30.03 39.72
#